data_AF-A0A1F9Q747-F1
#
_entry.id   AF-A0A1F9Q747-F1
#
_cell.length_a   1.000
_cell.length_b   1.000
_cell.length_c   1.000
_cell.angle_alpha   90.00
_cell.angle_beta   90.00
_cell.angle_gamma   90.00
#
_symmetry.space_group_name_H-M   'P 1'
#
loop_
_entity.id
_entity.type
_entity.pdbx_description
1 polymer ?
#
loop_
_entity_poly.entity_id
_entity_poly.type
_entity_poly.pdbx_seq_one_letter_code
_entity_poly.pdbx_strand_id
1 'polypeptide(L)'
;MNTKKMREKGSSTVEFALAVALVLTPMLLGLVDFGRYLDVSHTVSRAAHEGVFEASRGHDPVSIVQSYVQNAGLDPAKVSVSLTPALDGTTRGTAMQITVSYNLSGYALASWGGLFPQALSTKATARRE
;
A
#
# COMPACT_ATOMS: atom_id res chain seq x y z
N MET A 1 -40.72 41.07 14.83
CA MET A 1 -39.70 39.99 14.90
C MET A 1 -39.07 39.85 13.52
N ASN A 2 -37.76 40.09 13.37
CA ASN A 2 -37.12 40.34 12.07
C ASN A 2 -36.74 39.02 11.36
N THR A 3 -37.69 38.46 10.60
CA THR A 3 -37.62 37.12 9.96
C THR A 3 -36.46 36.96 8.98
N LYS A 4 -35.93 38.06 8.44
CA LYS A 4 -34.82 38.06 7.46
C LYS A 4 -33.49 37.56 8.05
N LYS A 5 -33.15 37.97 9.27
CA LYS A 5 -31.91 37.54 9.97
C LYS A 5 -31.92 36.05 10.34
N MET A 6 -33.09 35.47 10.61
CA MET A 6 -33.22 34.03 10.87
C MET A 6 -33.02 33.21 9.59
N ARG A 7 -33.48 33.71 8.43
CA ARG A 7 -33.32 33.04 7.13
C ARG A 7 -31.85 32.99 6.66
N GLU A 8 -31.09 34.06 6.85
CA GLU A 8 -29.65 34.11 6.51
C GLU A 8 -28.81 33.17 7.38
N LYS A 9 -29.13 33.06 8.69
CA LYS A 9 -28.48 32.10 9.59
C LYS A 9 -28.72 30.65 9.17
N GLY A 10 -29.93 30.31 8.72
CA GLY A 10 -30.25 28.97 8.22
C GLY A 10 -29.50 28.61 6.92
N SER A 11 -29.36 29.57 6.00
CA SER A 11 -28.60 29.38 4.75
C SER A 11 -27.13 29.07 5.02
N SER A 12 -26.49 29.85 5.88
CA SER A 12 -25.07 29.68 6.21
C SER A 12 -24.76 28.34 6.87
N THR A 13 -25.65 27.82 7.73
CA THR A 13 -25.49 26.48 8.30
C THR A 13 -25.58 25.38 7.25
N VAL A 14 -26.49 25.50 6.28
CA VAL A 14 -26.65 24.52 5.19
C VAL A 14 -25.45 24.56 4.23
N GLU A 15 -24.99 25.75 3.87
CA GLU A 15 -23.78 25.93 3.03
C GLU A 15 -22.55 25.31 3.68
N PHE A 16 -22.36 25.53 4.99
CA PHE A 16 -21.27 24.90 5.73
C PHE A 16 -21.42 23.38 5.81
N ALA A 17 -22.62 22.87 6.09
CA ALA A 17 -22.86 21.43 6.13
C ALA A 17 -22.57 20.76 4.78
N LEU A 18 -22.93 21.41 3.66
CA LEU A 18 -22.62 20.95 2.32
C LEU A 18 -21.11 20.97 2.04
N ALA A 19 -20.40 22.05 2.43
CA ALA A 19 -18.95 22.11 2.29
C ALA A 19 -18.24 21.02 3.10
N VAL A 20 -18.69 20.76 4.33
CA VAL A 20 -18.14 19.67 5.15
C VAL A 20 -18.41 18.32 4.48
N ALA A 21 -19.65 18.02 4.13
CA ALA A 21 -20.05 16.71 3.63
C ALA A 21 -19.47 16.40 2.23
N LEU A 22 -19.45 17.38 1.33
CA LEU A 22 -19.08 17.17 -0.07
C LEU A 22 -17.61 17.47 -0.37
N VAL A 23 -16.92 18.23 0.48
CA VAL A 23 -15.53 18.63 0.25
C VAL A 23 -14.62 18.11 1.35
N LEU A 24 -14.85 18.50 2.61
CA LEU A 24 -13.91 18.18 3.69
C LEU A 24 -13.90 16.68 4.03
N THR A 25 -15.06 16.04 4.16
CA THR A 25 -15.15 14.61 4.47
C THR A 25 -14.43 13.74 3.41
N PRO A 26 -14.70 13.88 2.09
CA PRO A 26 -13.99 13.10 1.11
C PRO A 26 -12.50 13.43 1.02
N MET A 27 -12.11 14.70 1.22
CA MET A 27 -10.70 15.09 1.24
C MET A 27 -9.94 14.41 2.40
N LEU A 28 -10.54 14.37 3.60
CA LEU A 28 -9.92 13.73 4.76
C LEU A 28 -9.81 12.21 4.59
N LEU A 29 -10.87 11.55 4.10
CA LEU A 29 -10.84 10.13 3.81
C LEU A 29 -9.80 9.78 2.73
N GLY A 30 -9.71 10.60 1.67
CA GLY A 30 -8.68 10.46 0.65
C GLY A 30 -7.26 10.59 1.20
N LEU A 31 -7.04 11.49 2.17
CA LEU A 31 -5.73 11.65 2.82
C LEU A 31 -5.36 10.41 3.66
N VAL A 32 -6.33 9.83 4.37
CA VAL A 32 -6.13 8.58 5.13
C VAL A 32 -5.79 7.42 4.19
N ASP A 33 -6.55 7.26 3.10
CA ASP A 33 -6.28 6.22 2.10
C ASP A 33 -4.89 6.39 1.47
N PHE A 34 -4.51 7.63 1.14
CA PHE A 34 -3.20 7.93 0.58
C PHE A 34 -2.05 7.61 1.56
N GLY A 35 -2.19 7.99 2.83
CA GLY A 35 -1.19 7.67 3.86
C GLY A 35 -1.01 6.16 4.03
N ARG A 36 -2.11 5.41 4.06
CA ARG A 36 -2.08 3.94 4.13
C ARG A 36 -1.48 3.30 2.89
N TYR A 37 -1.70 3.86 1.71
CA TYR A 37 -1.08 3.38 0.47
C TYR A 37 0.45 3.55 0.50
N LEU A 38 0.95 4.70 0.96
CA LEU A 38 2.38 4.94 1.09
C LEU A 38 3.04 3.97 2.08
N ASP A 39 2.36 3.70 3.20
CA ASP A 39 2.84 2.74 4.19
C ASP A 39 3.00 1.32 3.62
N VAL A 40 2.00 0.83 2.87
CA VAL A 40 2.10 -0.45 2.14
C VAL A 40 3.26 -0.42 1.15
N SER A 41 3.43 0.70 0.42
CA SER A 41 4.50 0.83 -0.57
C SER A 41 5.89 0.71 0.03
N HIS A 42 6.13 1.40 1.13
CA HIS A 42 7.40 1.30 1.84
C HIS A 42 7.60 -0.09 2.45
N THR A 43 6.55 -0.68 3.02
CA THR A 43 6.62 -2.03 3.60
C THR A 43 6.97 -3.09 2.56
N VAL A 44 6.31 -3.09 1.40
CA VAL A 44 6.57 -4.03 0.29
C VAL A 44 7.97 -3.83 -0.28
N SER A 45 8.43 -2.59 -0.42
CA SER A 45 9.78 -2.28 -0.88
C SER A 45 10.85 -2.79 0.09
N ARG A 46 10.66 -2.57 1.39
CA ARG A 46 11.57 -3.09 2.44
C ARG A 46 11.56 -4.62 2.48
N ALA A 47 10.39 -5.24 2.38
CA ALA A 47 10.26 -6.69 2.32
C ALA A 47 10.97 -7.27 1.09
N ALA A 48 10.91 -6.61 -0.07
CA ALA A 48 11.63 -7.02 -1.27
C ALA A 48 13.16 -6.96 -1.08
N HIS A 49 13.68 -5.89 -0.45
CA HIS A 49 15.11 -5.80 -0.16
C HIS A 49 15.58 -6.86 0.84
N GLU A 50 14.80 -7.13 1.89
CA GLU A 50 15.12 -8.18 2.85
C GLU A 50 15.04 -9.57 2.21
N GLY A 51 14.01 -9.81 1.40
CA GLY A 51 13.82 -11.07 0.67
C GLY A 51 14.97 -11.36 -0.29
N VAL A 52 15.45 -10.36 -1.05
CA VAL A 52 16.58 -10.59 -1.97
C VAL A 52 17.90 -10.83 -1.23
N PHE A 53 18.06 -10.24 -0.05
CA PHE A 53 19.23 -10.42 0.79
C PHE A 53 19.26 -11.83 1.42
N GLU A 54 18.12 -12.31 1.92
CA GLU A 54 18.04 -13.68 2.43
C GLU A 54 18.10 -14.72 1.31
N ALA A 55 17.56 -14.42 0.12
CA ALA A 55 17.75 -15.25 -1.07
C ALA A 55 19.23 -15.33 -1.50
N SER A 56 20.01 -14.26 -1.33
CA SER A 56 21.44 -14.26 -1.64
C SER A 56 22.25 -15.13 -0.68
N ARG A 57 21.71 -15.46 0.49
CA ARG A 57 22.26 -16.42 1.47
C ARG A 57 21.77 -17.85 1.26
N GLY A 58 20.81 -18.05 0.35
CA GLY A 58 20.21 -19.35 0.05
C GLY A 58 19.02 -19.72 0.94
N HIS A 59 18.48 -18.77 1.69
CA HIS A 59 17.21 -18.96 2.40
C HIS A 59 16.01 -18.75 1.47
N ASP A 60 14.84 -19.25 1.87
CA ASP A 60 13.61 -19.06 1.11
C ASP A 60 13.09 -17.62 1.26
N PRO A 61 13.13 -16.79 0.21
CA PRO A 61 12.66 -15.42 0.28
C PRO A 61 11.14 -15.31 0.40
N VAL A 62 10.38 -16.34 0.02
CA VAL A 62 8.92 -16.30 0.04
C VAL A 62 8.42 -16.25 1.48
N SER A 63 8.92 -17.15 2.34
CA SER A 63 8.61 -17.14 3.77
C SER A 63 9.05 -15.86 4.48
N ILE A 64 10.23 -15.32 4.14
CA ILE A 64 10.74 -14.07 4.72
C ILE A 64 9.85 -12.88 4.33
N VAL A 65 9.53 -12.72 3.05
CA VAL A 65 8.65 -11.62 2.60
C VAL A 65 7.26 -11.74 3.22
N GLN A 66 6.68 -12.94 3.29
CA GLN A 66 5.36 -13.15 3.90
C GLN A 66 5.35 -12.81 5.39
N SER A 67 6.36 -13.24 6.14
CA SER A 67 6.48 -12.91 7.57
C SER A 67 6.67 -11.41 7.80
N TYR A 68 7.46 -10.73 6.95
CA TYR A 68 7.66 -9.28 7.03
C TYR A 68 6.35 -8.53 6.81
N VAL A 69 5.60 -8.91 5.78
CA VAL A 69 4.30 -8.31 5.45
C VAL A 69 3.28 -8.58 6.56
N GLN A 70 3.22 -9.80 7.09
CA GLN A 70 2.33 -10.15 8.18
C GLN A 70 2.64 -9.34 9.46
N ASN A 71 3.91 -9.17 9.81
CA ASN A 71 4.33 -8.37 10.96
C ASN A 71 4.00 -6.88 10.79
N ALA A 72 3.90 -6.40 9.55
CA ALA A 72 3.44 -5.05 9.24
C ALA A 72 1.90 -4.91 9.23
N GLY A 73 1.15 -5.96 9.61
CA GLY A 73 -0.31 -5.94 9.68
C GLY A 73 -1.01 -6.05 8.31
N LEU A 74 -0.28 -6.47 7.29
CA LEU A 74 -0.80 -6.70 5.94
C LEU A 74 -1.13 -8.18 5.73
N ASP A 75 -2.02 -8.47 4.78
CA ASP A 75 -2.47 -9.83 4.50
C ASP A 75 -1.43 -10.57 3.63
N PRO A 76 -0.75 -11.61 4.15
CA PRO A 76 0.23 -12.35 3.38
C PRO A 76 -0.38 -13.07 2.17
N ALA A 77 -1.69 -13.38 2.17
CA ALA A 77 -2.36 -14.02 1.04
C ALA A 77 -2.48 -13.07 -0.18
N LYS A 78 -2.31 -11.76 0.02
CA LYS A 78 -2.32 -10.75 -1.05
C LYS A 78 -0.93 -10.46 -1.63
N VAL A 79 0.12 -11.12 -1.12
CA VAL A 79 1.49 -11.01 -1.62
C VAL A 79 1.76 -12.09 -2.67
N SER A 80 2.41 -11.69 -3.75
CA SER A 80 3.05 -12.59 -4.71
C SER A 80 4.54 -12.29 -4.80
N VAL A 81 5.39 -13.31 -4.67
CA VAL A 81 6.85 -13.19 -4.75
C VAL A 81 7.34 -14.03 -5.91
N SER A 82 8.20 -13.47 -6.76
CA SER A 82 8.91 -14.22 -7.80
C SER A 82 10.39 -13.91 -7.76
N LEU A 83 11.23 -14.94 -7.87
CA LEU A 83 12.68 -14.82 -7.89
C LEU A 83 13.24 -15.20 -9.26
N THR A 84 14.20 -14.42 -9.75
CA THR A 84 14.92 -14.64 -11.00
C THR A 84 16.42 -14.41 -10.78
N PRO A 85 17.30 -15.40 -11.00
CA PRO A 85 17.02 -16.81 -11.29
C PRO A 85 16.42 -17.54 -10.07
N ALA A 86 15.82 -18.71 -10.29
CA ALA A 86 15.35 -19.55 -9.20
C ALA A 86 16.51 -19.96 -8.25
N LEU A 87 16.18 -20.18 -6.98
CA LEU A 87 17.15 -20.60 -5.96
C LEU A 87 17.82 -21.94 -6.29
N ASP A 88 17.07 -22.83 -6.94
CA ASP A 88 17.53 -24.14 -7.34
C ASP A 88 18.48 -24.01 -8.53
N GLY A 89 19.78 -24.19 -8.28
CA GLY A 89 20.82 -24.17 -9.32
C GLY A 89 21.58 -22.86 -9.49
N THR A 90 21.39 -21.87 -8.61
CA THR A 90 22.21 -20.65 -8.62
C THR A 90 23.54 -20.83 -7.90
N THR A 91 24.63 -20.46 -8.57
CA THR A 91 25.99 -20.45 -8.04
C THR A 91 26.30 -19.17 -7.26
N ARG A 92 27.27 -19.23 -6.34
CA ARG A 92 27.81 -18.03 -5.68
C ARG A 92 28.30 -17.03 -6.74
N GLY A 93 28.01 -15.75 -6.54
CA GLY A 93 28.35 -14.67 -7.46
C GLY A 93 27.30 -14.34 -8.52
N THR A 94 26.19 -15.09 -8.63
CA THR A 94 25.09 -14.77 -9.54
C THR A 94 24.22 -13.64 -8.98
N ALA A 95 23.80 -12.70 -9.83
CA ALA A 95 22.83 -11.67 -9.46
C ALA A 95 21.44 -12.28 -9.33
N MET A 96 20.82 -12.09 -8.18
CA MET A 96 19.46 -12.48 -7.83
C MET A 96 18.56 -11.24 -7.89
N GLN A 97 17.40 -11.38 -8.54
CA GLN A 97 16.36 -10.38 -8.57
C GLN A 97 15.09 -10.97 -7.98
N ILE A 98 14.50 -10.28 -6.99
CA ILE A 98 13.18 -10.58 -6.48
C ILE A 98 12.19 -9.53 -6.99
N THR A 99 11.00 -9.97 -7.37
CA THR A 99 9.85 -9.10 -7.61
C THR A 99 8.79 -9.46 -6.58
N VAL A 100 8.40 -8.47 -5.78
CA VAL A 100 7.32 -8.60 -4.81
C VAL A 100 6.17 -7.74 -5.29
N SER A 101 4.98 -8.34 -5.37
CA SER A 101 3.76 -7.60 -5.69
C SER A 101 2.71 -7.81 -4.60
N TYR A 102 1.92 -6.78 -4.33
CA TYR A 102 0.87 -6.77 -3.33
C TYR A 102 -0.45 -6.33 -3.96
N ASN A 103 -1.51 -7.10 -3.73
CA ASN A 103 -2.85 -6.80 -4.21
C ASN A 103 -3.56 -5.82 -3.24
N LEU A 104 -3.92 -4.65 -3.75
CA LEU A 104 -4.60 -3.57 -3.02
C LEU A 104 -6.12 -3.55 -3.23
N SER A 105 -6.67 -4.59 -3.86
CA SER A 105 -8.12 -4.70 -4.09
C SER A 105 -8.88 -4.64 -2.76
N GLY A 106 -9.82 -3.71 -2.67
CA GLY A 106 -10.63 -3.46 -1.47
C GLY A 106 -9.86 -2.82 -0.30
N TYR A 107 -8.69 -2.24 -0.54
CA TYR A 107 -7.87 -1.64 0.53
C TYR A 107 -8.34 -0.23 0.94
N ALA A 108 -8.90 0.54 -0.01
CA ALA A 108 -9.43 1.87 0.24
C ALA A 108 -10.67 1.83 1.15
N LEU A 109 -10.75 2.78 2.08
CA LEU A 109 -11.89 2.91 3.02
C LEU A 109 -13.14 3.43 2.33
N ALA A 110 -12.97 4.21 1.27
CA ALA A 110 -14.06 4.84 0.57
C ALA A 110 -14.30 4.25 -0.83
N SER A 111 -15.48 4.54 -1.38
CA SER A 111 -15.96 3.99 -2.65
C SER A 111 -15.15 4.43 -3.88
N TRP A 112 -14.21 5.37 -3.73
CA TRP A 112 -13.28 5.79 -4.78
C TRP A 112 -12.01 4.95 -4.86
N GLY A 113 -11.98 3.75 -4.27
CA GLY A 113 -10.83 2.83 -4.38
C GLY A 113 -10.36 2.57 -5.81
N GLY A 114 -11.26 2.66 -6.79
CA GLY A 114 -10.93 2.54 -8.22
C GLY A 114 -10.08 3.68 -8.80
N LEU A 115 -9.89 4.79 -8.07
CA LEU A 115 -9.00 5.89 -8.47
C LEU A 115 -7.53 5.60 -8.16
N PHE A 116 -7.24 4.58 -7.35
CA PHE A 116 -5.89 4.19 -6.96
C PHE A 116 -5.42 2.92 -7.69
N PRO A 117 -4.10 2.72 -7.85
CA PRO A 117 -3.55 1.47 -8.35
C PRO A 117 -4.02 0.27 -7.50
N GLN A 118 -4.56 -0.76 -8.16
CA GLN A 118 -5.08 -1.96 -7.50
C GLN A 118 -4.00 -3.00 -7.17
N ALA A 119 -2.78 -2.79 -7.66
CA ALA A 119 -1.63 -3.61 -7.36
C ALA A 119 -0.39 -2.73 -7.24
N LEU A 120 0.46 -3.08 -6.29
CA LEU A 120 1.80 -2.54 -6.17
C LEU A 120 2.80 -3.62 -6.57
N SER A 121 3.83 -3.27 -7.31
CA SER A 121 4.92 -4.18 -7.66
C SER A 121 6.26 -3.49 -7.46
N THR A 122 7.21 -4.14 -6.79
CA THR A 122 8.56 -3.64 -6.54
C THR A 122 9.58 -4.70 -6.86
N LYS A 123 10.70 -4.27 -7.45
CA LYS A 123 11.84 -5.12 -7.80
C LYS A 123 13.04 -4.77 -6.94
N ALA A 124 13.71 -5.78 -6.43
CA ALA A 124 14.96 -5.65 -5.68
C ALA A 124 16.00 -6.63 -6.23
N THR A 125 17.27 -6.23 -6.27
CA THR A 125 18.37 -7.04 -6.84
C THR A 125 19.53 -7.10 -5.84
N ALA A 126 20.07 -8.29 -5.58
CA ALA A 126 21.28 -8.51 -4.78
C ALA A 126 22.15 -9.61 -5.38
N ARG A 127 23.41 -9.72 -4.98
CA ARG A 127 24.34 -10.73 -5.50
C ARG A 127 24.51 -11.86 -4.49
N ARG A 128 24.45 -13.11 -4.95
CA ARG A 128 24.66 -14.31 -4.11
C ARG A 128 26.09 -14.38 -3.60
N GLU A 129 26.28 -14.57 -2.30
CA GLU A 129 27.59 -14.71 -1.63
C GLU A 129 28.03 -16.18 -1.49
#